data_AF-A0A2G2ZDW0-F1
#
_entry.id   AF-A0A2G2ZDW0-F1
#
_cell.length_a   1.000
_cell.length_b   1.000
_cell.length_c   1.000
_cell.angle_alpha   90.00
_cell.angle_beta   90.00
_cell.angle_gamma   90.00
#
_symmetry.space_group_name_H-M   'P 1'
#
loop_
_entity.id
_entity.type
_entity.pdbx_description
1 polymer ?
#
loop_
_entity_poly.entity_id
_entity_poly.type
_entity_poly.pdbx_seq_one_letter_code
_entity_poly.pdbx_strand_id
1 'polypeptide(L)'
;MASEMEEVAEKCLDSELWHACAGSMVQIPAVNSKVYYFPQGHAEHTCTDVDFSALPRIPAMILCRVDTVKFLADPKTDEIYAKIRLIPVLNNEHDFEDDTFFGSSVVETTEKPISFAKTLTQSDANNGGGFSVPRYCAETIFPTLDLSADPPVQTVMAKDVHGEIWPFRHIFRGTPKRHLLTSGWSTFVNKKKLVAGDSIVFLREESGALCVGIRRVKRGGIGGQETQSGWNLIAGNYGGSYAYLKEDEKSSSNGNLNSSGGRFRDKGKVSPESVVRASYFASTGQPFEIVYYPRASTPEFCVRASSVNAAMSVQWCLGMRFKMAFETEDPSRISWFMGSISTVQVADPVRWPHSPWRLLQVTWDEPDLLQNVKHVNPWLVELVSNMPVIHLSPPRKRLCLPQEHTGSQACSIWRSFIGFPT
;
A
#
# COMPACT_ATOMS: atom_id res chain seq x y z
N MET A 1 21.98 40.74 -15.36
CA MET A 1 21.59 39.45 -15.97
C MET A 1 20.92 38.64 -14.88
N ALA A 2 19.59 38.67 -14.82
CA ALA A 2 18.81 37.83 -13.92
C ALA A 2 18.73 36.44 -14.56
N SER A 3 19.25 35.43 -13.88
CA SER A 3 19.08 34.03 -14.25
C SER A 3 17.64 33.64 -13.94
N GLU A 4 16.79 33.63 -14.97
CA GLU A 4 15.52 32.90 -14.93
C GLU A 4 15.86 31.42 -14.74
N MET A 5 15.70 30.93 -13.51
CA MET A 5 15.57 29.51 -13.27
C MET A 5 14.19 29.14 -13.81
N GLU A 6 14.17 28.63 -15.03
CA GLU A 6 13.01 27.96 -15.59
C GLU A 6 12.70 26.79 -14.65
N GLU A 7 11.72 26.98 -13.77
CA GLU A 7 11.13 25.92 -12.96
C GLU A 7 10.55 24.93 -13.97
N VAL A 8 11.31 23.89 -14.31
CA VAL A 8 10.84 22.80 -15.17
C VAL A 8 9.62 22.24 -14.46
N ALA A 9 8.43 22.63 -14.94
CA ALA A 9 7.17 22.22 -14.36
C ALA A 9 7.18 20.70 -14.19
N GLU A 10 7.13 20.24 -12.94
CA GLU A 10 7.18 18.81 -12.61
C GLU A 10 6.00 18.14 -13.31
N LYS A 11 6.29 17.33 -14.35
CA LYS A 11 5.28 16.77 -15.23
C LYS A 11 4.44 15.75 -14.47
N CYS A 12 3.22 16.13 -14.11
CA CYS A 12 2.27 15.24 -13.46
C CYS A 12 1.81 14.12 -14.41
N LEU A 13 1.58 12.96 -13.83
CA LEU A 13 0.97 11.82 -14.49
C LEU A 13 -0.54 11.96 -14.57
N ASP A 14 -1.10 11.34 -15.60
CA ASP A 14 -2.52 11.07 -15.64
C ASP A 14 -2.95 10.21 -14.44
N SER A 15 -4.11 10.55 -13.87
CA SER A 15 -4.63 9.90 -12.66
C SER A 15 -4.97 8.43 -12.91
N GLU A 16 -5.53 8.10 -14.09
CA GLU A 16 -5.96 6.73 -14.40
C GLU A 16 -4.75 5.80 -14.52
N LEU A 17 -3.73 6.22 -15.28
CA LEU A 17 -2.49 5.44 -15.41
C LEU A 17 -1.80 5.28 -14.06
N TRP A 18 -1.75 6.34 -13.25
CA TRP A 18 -1.14 6.27 -11.93
C TRP A 18 -1.86 5.27 -11.03
N HIS A 19 -3.19 5.32 -10.93
CA HIS A 19 -3.98 4.38 -10.13
C HIS A 19 -3.91 2.94 -10.68
N ALA A 20 -3.91 2.78 -12.00
CA ALA A 20 -3.69 1.48 -12.64
C ALA A 20 -2.31 0.91 -12.30
N CYS A 21 -1.28 1.74 -12.13
CA CYS A 21 0.04 1.32 -11.63
C CYS A 21 0.06 1.08 -10.11
N ALA A 22 -0.70 1.85 -9.33
CA ALA A 22 -0.65 1.79 -7.87
C ALA A 22 -1.18 0.48 -7.29
N GLY A 23 -2.25 -0.06 -7.85
CA GLY A 23 -2.96 -1.18 -7.25
C GLY A 23 -4.44 -0.89 -7.12
N SER A 24 -5.27 -1.92 -7.25
CA SER A 24 -6.72 -1.78 -7.11
C SER A 24 -7.17 -1.38 -5.70
N MET A 25 -6.29 -1.60 -4.71
CA MET A 25 -6.53 -1.33 -3.29
C MET A 25 -6.08 0.07 -2.85
N VAL A 26 -5.32 0.79 -3.68
CA VAL A 26 -4.75 2.09 -3.31
C VAL A 26 -5.79 3.18 -3.49
N GLN A 27 -6.00 4.00 -2.47
CA GLN A 27 -6.91 5.13 -2.50
C GLN A 27 -6.16 6.42 -2.16
N ILE A 28 -6.19 7.38 -3.08
CA ILE A 28 -5.65 8.72 -2.83
C ILE A 28 -6.81 9.66 -2.47
N PRO A 29 -6.78 10.32 -1.30
CA PRO A 29 -7.82 11.27 -0.93
C PRO A 29 -7.98 12.39 -1.96
N ALA A 30 -9.23 12.75 -2.25
CA ALA A 30 -9.54 13.84 -3.19
C ALA A 30 -9.07 15.19 -2.65
N VAL A 31 -8.73 16.11 -3.56
CA VAL A 31 -8.46 17.51 -3.20
C VAL A 31 -9.67 18.12 -2.49
N ASN A 32 -9.42 18.97 -1.49
CA ASN A 32 -10.39 19.57 -0.57
C ASN A 32 -11.08 18.62 0.41
N SER A 33 -10.83 17.30 0.34
CA SER A 33 -11.37 16.37 1.34
C SER A 33 -10.68 16.49 2.70
N LYS A 34 -11.40 16.15 3.77
CA LYS A 34 -10.87 16.05 5.13
C LYS A 34 -10.22 14.68 5.33
N VAL A 35 -9.00 14.68 5.86
CA VAL A 35 -8.19 13.49 6.12
C VAL A 35 -7.55 13.57 7.50
N TYR A 36 -7.27 12.43 8.12
CA TYR A 36 -6.31 12.35 9.22
C TYR A 36 -4.93 11.98 8.68
N TYR A 37 -3.95 12.80 9.04
CA TYR A 37 -2.53 12.49 8.89
C TYR A 37 -2.02 11.78 10.15
N PHE A 38 -1.38 10.62 9.97
CA PHE A 38 -0.80 9.79 11.04
C PHE A 38 0.73 9.81 10.95
N PRO A 39 1.43 10.59 11.79
CA PRO A 39 2.90 10.60 11.83
C PRO A 39 3.50 9.21 12.07
N GLN A 40 2.88 8.41 12.94
CA GLN A 40 3.29 7.03 13.22
C GLN A 40 3.27 6.17 11.95
N GLY A 41 2.20 6.29 11.15
CA GLY A 41 2.10 5.59 9.89
C GLY A 41 3.08 6.09 8.83
N HIS A 42 3.32 7.40 8.77
CA HIS A 42 4.31 7.98 7.86
C HIS A 42 5.73 7.48 8.18
N ALA A 43 6.05 7.27 9.46
CA ALA A 43 7.34 6.70 9.88
C ALA A 43 7.56 5.26 9.36
N GLU A 44 6.51 4.43 9.25
CA GLU A 44 6.59 3.08 8.66
C GLU A 44 7.05 3.09 7.19
N HIS A 45 7.04 4.26 6.53
CA HIS A 45 7.50 4.43 5.14
C HIS A 45 9.00 4.70 4.99
N THR A 46 9.73 4.88 6.08
CA THR A 46 11.17 5.24 6.02
C THR A 46 12.12 4.03 6.06
N CYS A 47 11.61 2.81 6.27
CA CYS A 47 12.39 1.57 6.46
C CYS A 47 13.48 1.65 7.57
N THR A 48 13.50 2.73 8.34
CA THR A 48 14.42 3.01 9.45
C THR A 48 13.61 3.61 10.59
N ASP A 49 14.16 3.64 11.81
CA ASP A 49 13.46 4.31 12.90
C ASP A 49 13.52 5.83 12.73
N VAL A 50 12.40 6.49 13.03
CA VAL A 50 12.27 7.95 13.00
C VAL A 50 12.30 8.46 14.44
N ASP A 51 13.26 9.32 14.74
CA ASP A 51 13.34 9.96 16.05
C ASP A 51 12.48 11.23 16.09
N PHE A 52 11.43 11.19 16.91
CA PHE A 52 10.54 12.32 17.17
C PHE A 52 10.92 13.10 18.44
N SER A 53 11.99 12.72 19.16
CA SER A 53 12.35 13.28 20.47
C SER A 53 12.62 14.79 20.46
N ALA A 54 13.09 15.33 19.34
CA ALA A 54 13.37 16.75 19.17
C ALA A 54 12.12 17.62 18.95
N LEU A 55 10.95 17.00 18.76
CA LEU A 55 9.71 17.71 18.46
C LEU A 55 8.84 17.89 19.73
N PRO A 56 8.11 19.01 19.86
CA PRO A 56 7.04 19.13 20.85
C PRO A 56 6.03 17.99 20.70
N ARG A 57 5.31 17.64 21.77
CA ARG A 57 4.36 16.52 21.79
C ARG A 57 3.42 16.56 20.58
N ILE A 58 3.61 15.62 19.66
CA ILE A 58 2.86 15.52 18.41
C ILE A 58 1.59 14.70 18.66
N PRO A 59 0.40 15.17 18.23
CA PRO A 59 -0.80 14.34 18.26
C PRO A 59 -0.63 13.08 17.41
N ALA A 60 -1.20 11.95 17.85
CA ALA A 60 -1.13 10.69 17.10
C ALA A 60 -1.86 10.74 15.75
N MET A 61 -2.82 11.64 15.62
CA MET A 61 -3.52 11.95 14.37
C MET A 61 -3.79 13.46 14.31
N ILE A 62 -3.59 14.07 13.15
CA ILE A 62 -3.89 15.48 12.89
C ILE A 62 -4.93 15.56 11.78
N LEU A 63 -6.03 16.27 12.02
CA LEU A 63 -7.04 16.55 11.01
C LEU A 63 -6.50 17.59 10.02
N CYS A 64 -6.55 17.27 8.73
CA CYS A 64 -6.09 18.12 7.65
C CYS A 64 -7.13 18.20 6.53
N ARG A 65 -7.06 19.25 5.72
CA ARG A 65 -7.64 19.32 4.38
C ARG A 65 -6.57 19.02 3.34
N VAL A 66 -6.92 18.26 2.32
CA VAL A 66 -6.05 18.04 1.16
C VAL A 66 -6.05 19.30 0.29
N ASP A 67 -4.88 19.91 0.10
CA ASP A 67 -4.73 21.12 -0.71
C ASP A 67 -4.43 20.78 -2.17
N THR A 68 -3.46 19.90 -2.40
CA THR A 68 -3.09 19.46 -3.76
C THR A 68 -2.61 18.02 -3.74
N VAL A 69 -2.86 17.31 -4.84
CA VAL A 69 -2.30 15.97 -5.12
C VAL A 69 -1.57 16.03 -6.46
N LYS A 70 -0.31 15.57 -6.48
CA LYS A 70 0.46 15.39 -7.70
C LYS A 70 0.84 13.93 -7.86
N PHE A 71 0.41 13.32 -8.97
CA PHE A 71 0.78 11.97 -9.37
C PHE A 71 2.08 11.99 -10.16
N LEU A 72 3.07 11.21 -9.75
CA LEU A 72 4.44 11.27 -10.25
C LEU A 72 5.01 9.85 -10.42
N ALA A 73 6.06 9.72 -11.22
CA ALA A 73 6.86 8.50 -11.32
C ALA A 73 8.35 8.85 -11.30
N ASP A 74 9.13 8.02 -10.60
CA ASP A 74 10.58 8.16 -10.56
C ASP A 74 11.18 7.91 -11.96
N PRO A 75 11.97 8.84 -12.52
CA PRO A 75 12.47 8.78 -13.89
C PRO A 75 13.50 7.65 -14.13
N LYS A 76 14.00 7.00 -13.08
CA LYS A 76 14.98 5.91 -13.18
C LYS A 76 14.37 4.55 -12.92
N THR A 77 13.36 4.45 -12.05
CA THR A 77 12.80 3.17 -11.62
C THR A 77 11.42 2.88 -12.19
N ASP A 78 10.74 3.89 -12.74
CA ASP A 78 9.33 3.88 -13.14
C ASP A 78 8.36 3.69 -11.96
N GLU A 79 8.86 3.78 -10.71
CA GLU A 79 8.02 3.63 -9.53
C GLU A 79 7.18 4.88 -9.33
N ILE A 80 5.88 4.67 -9.27
CA ILE A 80 4.90 5.72 -9.06
C ILE A 80 4.85 6.16 -7.59
N TYR A 81 4.62 7.44 -7.37
CA TYR A 81 4.42 8.05 -6.05
C TYR A 81 3.50 9.28 -6.16
N ALA A 82 2.94 9.69 -5.03
CA ALA A 82 2.13 10.89 -4.93
C ALA A 82 2.80 11.90 -3.99
N LYS A 83 2.79 13.18 -4.39
CA LYS A 83 3.03 14.30 -3.46
C LYS A 83 1.67 14.85 -3.05
N ILE A 84 1.42 14.89 -1.75
CA ILE A 84 0.15 15.36 -1.21
C ILE A 84 0.46 16.54 -0.29
N ARG A 85 -0.11 17.70 -0.61
CA ARG A 85 -0.03 18.89 0.23
C ARG A 85 -1.25 18.92 1.15
N LEU A 86 -1.00 19.07 2.44
CA LEU A 86 -2.00 19.05 3.50
C LEU A 86 -1.98 20.37 4.26
N ILE A 87 -3.15 20.84 4.65
CA ILE A 87 -3.33 22.00 5.51
C ILE A 87 -4.01 21.52 6.80
N PRO A 88 -3.34 21.58 7.97
CA PRO A 88 -3.97 21.25 9.24
C PRO A 88 -5.21 22.11 9.50
N VAL A 89 -6.29 21.48 9.95
CA VAL A 89 -7.53 22.17 10.34
C VAL A 89 -7.43 22.51 11.83
N LEU A 90 -7.45 23.80 12.16
CA LEU A 90 -7.45 24.28 13.54
C LEU A 90 -8.89 24.28 14.07
N ASN A 91 -9.07 23.95 15.37
CA ASN A 91 -10.37 23.80 16.05
C ASN A 91 -11.36 24.99 15.91
N ASN A 92 -10.94 26.14 15.37
CA ASN A 92 -11.78 27.33 15.21
C ASN A 92 -12.45 27.45 13.83
N GLU A 93 -12.16 26.55 12.88
CA GLU A 93 -12.87 26.52 11.59
C GLU A 93 -14.12 25.64 11.72
N HIS A 94 -15.16 26.21 12.35
CA HIS A 94 -16.52 25.70 12.23
C HIS A 94 -17.00 25.87 10.79
N ASP A 95 -17.51 24.77 10.24
CA ASP A 95 -18.36 24.68 9.04
C ASP A 95 -17.75 25.06 7.69
N PHE A 96 -16.90 24.17 7.17
CA PHE A 96 -17.24 23.62 5.85
C PHE A 96 -17.99 22.32 6.12
N GLU A 97 -19.28 22.32 5.77
CA GLU A 97 -20.17 21.19 5.90
C GLU A 97 -19.42 19.90 5.54
N ASP A 98 -19.50 18.92 6.45
CA ASP A 98 -19.38 17.52 6.05
C ASP A 98 -20.28 17.37 4.82
N ASP A 99 -19.78 16.79 3.72
CA ASP A 99 -20.65 16.38 2.61
C ASP A 99 -21.68 15.41 3.22
N THR A 100 -22.78 16.01 3.66
CA THR A 100 -23.82 15.36 4.42
C THR A 100 -24.51 14.47 3.43
N PHE A 101 -24.44 13.17 3.70
CA PHE A 101 -25.63 12.34 3.65
C PHE A 101 -26.38 12.30 2.30
N PHE A 102 -25.67 12.39 1.16
CA PHE A 102 -26.10 11.62 0.00
C PHE A 102 -25.71 10.15 0.21
N GLY A 103 -26.44 9.51 1.13
CA GLY A 103 -26.82 8.12 1.00
C GLY A 103 -27.74 7.97 -0.21
N SER A 104 -27.19 8.17 -1.39
CA SER A 104 -27.53 7.38 -2.54
C SER A 104 -26.21 6.89 -3.07
N SER A 105 -26.17 5.63 -3.43
CA SER A 105 -25.34 5.12 -4.49
C SER A 105 -25.50 5.98 -5.75
N VAL A 106 -24.99 7.20 -5.75
CA VAL A 106 -24.35 7.76 -6.92
C VAL A 106 -22.97 7.14 -6.85
N VAL A 107 -22.93 5.87 -7.24
CA VAL A 107 -21.85 5.44 -8.10
C VAL A 107 -21.91 6.48 -9.21
N GLU A 108 -21.15 7.58 -9.10
CA GLU A 108 -20.57 8.12 -10.30
C GLU A 108 -19.85 6.90 -10.85
N THR A 109 -20.52 6.23 -11.78
CA THR A 109 -19.91 5.28 -12.67
C THR A 109 -18.99 6.12 -13.52
N THR A 110 -17.96 6.72 -12.92
CA THR A 110 -16.68 6.86 -13.57
C THR A 110 -16.32 5.41 -13.85
N GLU A 111 -16.69 4.94 -15.04
CA GLU A 111 -16.43 3.58 -15.47
C GLU A 111 -14.96 3.34 -15.19
N LYS A 112 -14.68 2.35 -14.34
CA LYS A 112 -13.30 2.11 -13.90
C LYS A 112 -12.44 1.97 -15.16
N PRO A 113 -11.36 2.75 -15.30
CA PRO A 113 -10.57 2.78 -16.53
C PRO A 113 -10.13 1.35 -16.91
N ILE A 114 -10.33 1.00 -18.18
CA ILE A 114 -10.15 -0.37 -18.67
C ILE A 114 -8.65 -0.70 -18.65
N SER A 115 -8.25 -1.35 -17.56
CA SER A 115 -6.86 -1.68 -17.28
C SER A 115 -6.70 -3.16 -16.92
N PHE A 116 -5.52 -3.70 -17.21
CA PHE A 116 -5.14 -5.05 -16.84
C PHE A 116 -3.68 -5.10 -16.44
N ALA A 117 -3.40 -5.76 -15.33
CA ALA A 117 -2.05 -6.00 -14.85
C ALA A 117 -1.71 -7.48 -14.99
N LYS A 118 -0.58 -7.80 -15.64
CA LYS A 118 -0.06 -9.17 -15.77
C LYS A 118 1.28 -9.28 -15.08
N THR A 119 1.39 -10.21 -14.13
CA THR A 119 2.68 -10.65 -13.58
C THR A 119 3.50 -11.38 -14.64
N LEU A 120 4.74 -10.93 -14.85
CA LEU A 120 5.65 -11.45 -15.86
C LEU A 120 6.16 -12.82 -15.45
N THR A 121 5.97 -13.77 -16.35
CA THR A 121 6.58 -15.10 -16.24
C THR A 121 8.06 -15.05 -16.62
N GLN A 122 8.81 -16.10 -16.30
CA GLN A 122 10.20 -16.24 -16.76
C GLN A 122 10.33 -16.14 -18.29
N SER A 123 9.33 -16.62 -19.04
CA SER A 123 9.31 -16.52 -20.51
C SER A 123 8.99 -15.12 -21.04
N ASP A 124 8.27 -14.29 -20.27
CA ASP A 124 7.99 -12.92 -20.68
C ASP A 124 9.22 -12.02 -20.44
N ALA A 125 9.99 -12.27 -19.37
CA ALA A 125 11.15 -11.44 -18.98
C ALA A 125 12.51 -11.93 -19.53
N ASN A 126 12.54 -12.92 -20.42
CA ASN A 126 13.79 -13.44 -20.97
C ASN A 126 14.30 -12.62 -22.18
N ASN A 127 15.61 -12.69 -22.42
CA ASN A 127 16.22 -12.08 -23.59
C ASN A 127 15.88 -12.90 -24.84
N GLY A 128 15.03 -12.34 -25.70
CA GLY A 128 14.65 -12.92 -26.99
C GLY A 128 13.27 -13.58 -27.04
N GLY A 129 12.53 -13.65 -25.91
CA GLY A 129 11.13 -14.05 -25.89
C GLY A 129 10.17 -12.90 -26.22
N GLY A 130 8.91 -13.27 -26.39
CA GLY A 130 7.79 -12.34 -26.54
C GLY A 130 6.89 -12.35 -25.31
N PHE A 131 6.10 -11.30 -25.14
CA PHE A 131 5.09 -11.24 -24.09
C PHE A 131 3.85 -11.99 -24.50
N SER A 132 3.37 -12.92 -23.67
CA SER A 132 2.06 -13.55 -23.87
C SER A 132 0.95 -12.61 -23.41
N VAL A 133 0.22 -12.04 -24.36
CA VAL A 133 -0.87 -11.10 -24.08
C VAL A 133 -2.10 -11.89 -23.63
N PRO A 134 -2.68 -11.60 -22.45
CA PRO A 134 -3.95 -12.18 -22.04
C PRO A 134 -5.06 -11.84 -23.04
N ARG A 135 -5.96 -12.80 -23.29
CA ARG A 135 -7.05 -12.62 -24.27
C ARG A 135 -7.89 -11.37 -23.97
N TYR A 136 -8.20 -11.13 -22.70
CA TYR A 136 -8.90 -9.94 -22.26
C TYR A 136 -8.23 -8.65 -22.76
N CYS A 137 -6.91 -8.49 -22.55
CA CYS A 137 -6.18 -7.31 -23.03
C CYS A 137 -6.26 -7.13 -24.54
N ALA A 138 -6.13 -8.22 -25.29
CA ALA A 138 -6.18 -8.16 -26.75
C ALA A 138 -7.56 -7.76 -27.30
N GLU A 139 -8.63 -8.12 -26.59
CA GLU A 139 -10.01 -7.87 -27.03
C GLU A 139 -10.58 -6.54 -26.51
N THR A 140 -10.13 -6.04 -25.34
CA THR A 140 -10.73 -4.86 -24.70
C THR A 140 -9.79 -3.64 -24.63
N ILE A 141 -8.49 -3.87 -24.40
CA ILE A 141 -7.51 -2.80 -24.14
C ILE A 141 -6.76 -2.42 -25.42
N PHE A 142 -6.33 -3.40 -26.21
CA PHE A 142 -5.54 -3.13 -27.40
C PHE A 142 -6.44 -2.67 -28.55
N PRO A 143 -5.90 -1.92 -29.53
CA PRO A 143 -6.59 -1.69 -30.79
C PRO A 143 -7.01 -3.01 -31.44
N THR A 144 -8.21 -3.03 -32.04
CA THR A 144 -8.78 -4.24 -32.61
C THR A 144 -7.90 -4.80 -33.73
N LEU A 145 -7.51 -6.06 -33.59
CA LEU A 145 -6.70 -6.77 -34.58
C LEU A 145 -7.58 -7.36 -35.68
N ASP A 146 -7.22 -7.15 -36.95
CA ASP A 146 -7.86 -7.83 -38.08
C ASP A 146 -7.47 -9.31 -38.11
N LEU A 147 -8.41 -10.18 -37.74
CA LEU A 147 -8.22 -11.63 -37.69
C LEU A 147 -8.35 -12.33 -39.05
N SER A 148 -8.74 -11.60 -40.11
CA SER A 148 -8.86 -12.16 -41.46
C SER A 148 -7.52 -12.28 -42.20
N ALA A 149 -6.53 -11.49 -41.79
CA ALA A 149 -5.17 -11.54 -42.31
C ALA A 149 -4.43 -12.84 -41.92
N ASP A 150 -3.40 -13.22 -42.69
CA ASP A 150 -2.55 -14.38 -42.40
C ASP A 150 -1.04 -14.05 -42.47
N PRO A 151 -0.32 -13.99 -41.32
CA PRO A 151 -0.84 -14.03 -39.96
C PRO A 151 -1.48 -12.69 -39.54
N PRO A 152 -2.50 -12.68 -38.64
CA PRO A 152 -3.04 -11.45 -38.06
C PRO A 152 -1.96 -10.68 -37.27
N VAL A 153 -1.62 -9.46 -37.70
CA VAL A 153 -0.55 -8.65 -37.09
C VAL A 153 -0.86 -7.15 -37.16
N GLN A 154 -0.46 -6.42 -36.12
CA GLN A 154 -0.49 -4.96 -36.08
C GLN A 154 0.66 -4.40 -35.22
N THR A 155 0.92 -3.10 -35.36
CA THR A 155 1.79 -2.36 -34.44
C THR A 155 0.93 -1.61 -33.44
N VAL A 156 1.14 -1.84 -32.15
CA VAL A 156 0.49 -1.08 -31.07
C VAL A 156 1.50 -0.10 -30.47
N MET A 157 1.06 1.13 -30.24
CA MET A 157 1.90 2.20 -29.68
C MET A 157 1.45 2.42 -28.24
N ALA A 158 2.29 2.09 -27.26
CA ALA A 158 1.96 2.28 -25.85
C ALA A 158 2.78 3.42 -25.25
N LYS A 159 2.13 4.37 -24.59
CA LYS A 159 2.79 5.49 -23.90
C LYS A 159 3.07 5.10 -22.45
N ASP A 160 4.30 5.29 -21.98
CA ASP A 160 4.65 4.98 -20.59
C ASP A 160 4.39 6.14 -19.61
N VAL A 161 4.69 5.91 -18.33
CA VAL A 161 4.55 6.88 -17.23
C VAL A 161 5.48 8.12 -17.35
N HIS A 162 6.32 8.20 -18.36
CA HIS A 162 7.12 9.40 -18.65
C HIS A 162 6.66 10.07 -19.95
N GLY A 163 5.75 9.43 -20.68
CA GLY A 163 5.28 9.85 -21.99
C GLY A 163 6.14 9.34 -23.14
N GLU A 164 7.08 8.42 -22.90
CA GLU A 164 7.83 7.76 -23.96
C GLU A 164 6.91 6.76 -24.69
N ILE A 165 6.93 6.77 -26.01
CA ILE A 165 6.09 5.90 -26.83
C ILE A 165 6.87 4.65 -27.24
N TRP A 166 6.29 3.49 -26.95
CA TRP A 166 6.85 2.18 -27.18
C TRP A 166 6.09 1.43 -28.27
N PRO A 167 6.68 1.22 -29.47
CA PRO A 167 6.09 0.41 -30.51
C PRO A 167 6.25 -1.08 -30.20
N PHE A 168 5.14 -1.82 -30.19
CA PHE A 168 5.14 -3.28 -30.06
C PHE A 168 4.46 -3.95 -31.25
N ARG A 169 5.09 -5.00 -31.77
CA ARG A 169 4.47 -5.86 -32.78
C ARG A 169 3.54 -6.87 -32.11
N HIS A 170 2.23 -6.63 -32.18
CA HIS A 170 1.17 -7.53 -31.72
C HIS A 170 0.80 -8.52 -32.84
N ILE A 171 0.88 -9.81 -32.55
CA ILE A 171 0.58 -10.89 -33.51
C ILE A 171 -0.26 -11.99 -32.86
N PHE A 172 -1.25 -12.52 -33.58
CA PHE A 172 -2.03 -13.69 -33.16
C PHE A 172 -1.58 -14.93 -33.95
N ARG A 173 -0.82 -15.83 -33.30
CA ARG A 173 -0.19 -16.99 -33.97
C ARG A 173 0.04 -18.17 -33.02
N GLY A 174 0.60 -19.24 -33.55
CA GLY A 174 0.98 -20.45 -32.79
C GLY A 174 -0.13 -21.50 -32.74
N THR A 175 0.16 -22.62 -32.06
CA THR A 175 -0.74 -23.77 -31.93
C THR A 175 -0.76 -24.26 -30.48
N PRO A 176 -1.83 -24.03 -29.70
CA PRO A 176 -3.01 -23.22 -30.05
C PRO A 176 -2.65 -21.75 -30.30
N LYS A 177 -3.48 -21.02 -31.08
CA LYS A 177 -3.25 -19.60 -31.38
C LYS A 177 -3.32 -18.76 -30.10
N ARG A 178 -2.39 -17.82 -29.94
CA ARG A 178 -2.28 -16.91 -28.79
C ARG A 178 -1.86 -15.51 -29.25
N HIS A 179 -2.25 -14.51 -28.49
CA HIS A 179 -1.81 -13.12 -28.69
C HIS A 179 -0.42 -12.93 -28.09
N LEU A 180 0.49 -12.33 -28.87
CA LEU A 180 1.88 -12.12 -28.47
C LEU A 180 2.33 -10.70 -28.81
N LEU A 181 3.08 -10.05 -27.92
CA LEU A 181 3.97 -8.95 -28.32
C LEU A 181 5.35 -9.53 -28.63
N THR A 182 5.88 -9.21 -29.80
CA THR A 182 7.16 -9.75 -30.29
C THR A 182 8.20 -8.65 -30.40
N SER A 183 8.43 -8.11 -31.60
CA SER A 183 9.35 -6.98 -31.81
C SER A 183 8.98 -5.79 -30.90
N GLY A 184 10.00 -5.14 -30.32
CA GLY A 184 9.86 -4.06 -29.35
C GLY A 184 9.80 -4.52 -27.89
N TRP A 185 9.24 -5.70 -27.61
CA TRP A 185 9.06 -6.18 -26.24
C TRP A 185 10.38 -6.42 -25.50
N SER A 186 11.32 -7.15 -26.11
CA SER A 186 12.63 -7.41 -25.50
C SER A 186 13.45 -6.13 -25.27
N THR A 187 13.26 -5.10 -26.11
CA THR A 187 13.88 -3.79 -25.94
C THR A 187 13.29 -3.07 -24.73
N PHE A 188 11.97 -3.11 -24.56
CA PHE A 188 11.28 -2.58 -23.38
C PHE A 188 11.74 -3.27 -22.11
N VAL A 189 11.74 -4.62 -22.07
CA VAL A 189 12.22 -5.42 -20.93
C VAL A 189 13.65 -5.04 -20.54
N ASN A 190 14.57 -4.95 -21.50
CA ASN A 190 15.96 -4.61 -21.24
C ASN A 190 16.14 -3.18 -20.75
N LYS A 191 15.52 -2.20 -21.42
CA LYS A 191 15.66 -0.79 -21.05
C LYS A 191 15.01 -0.50 -19.69
N LYS A 192 13.85 -1.10 -19.41
CA LYS A 192 13.15 -1.00 -18.12
C LYS A 192 13.67 -1.98 -17.07
N LYS A 193 14.65 -2.84 -17.38
CA LYS A 193 15.23 -3.83 -16.46
C LYS A 193 14.17 -4.69 -15.76
N LEU A 194 13.20 -5.18 -16.51
CA LEU A 194 12.12 -6.00 -15.96
C LEU A 194 12.61 -7.41 -15.64
N VAL A 195 12.09 -8.00 -14.58
CA VAL A 195 12.37 -9.39 -14.19
C VAL A 195 11.08 -10.19 -14.03
N ALA A 196 11.20 -11.51 -14.02
CA ALA A 196 10.06 -12.37 -13.67
C ALA A 196 9.53 -12.01 -12.27
N GLY A 197 8.21 -11.92 -12.14
CA GLY A 197 7.54 -11.43 -10.94
C GLY A 197 7.14 -9.95 -10.98
N ASP A 198 7.83 -9.09 -11.75
CA ASP A 198 7.32 -7.74 -12.03
C ASP A 198 5.97 -7.84 -12.74
N SER A 199 5.08 -6.85 -12.60
CA SER A 199 3.83 -6.79 -13.36
C SER A 199 3.89 -5.67 -14.39
N ILE A 200 3.35 -5.94 -15.58
CA ILE A 200 3.04 -4.91 -16.58
C ILE A 200 1.57 -4.59 -16.57
N VAL A 201 1.28 -3.29 -16.54
CA VAL A 201 -0.05 -2.73 -16.58
C VAL A 201 -0.29 -2.19 -17.99
N PHE A 202 -1.37 -2.60 -18.63
CA PHE A 202 -1.89 -1.94 -19.81
C PHE A 202 -3.17 -1.21 -19.45
N LEU A 203 -3.33 0.01 -19.94
CA LEU A 203 -4.51 0.85 -19.75
C LEU A 203 -4.94 1.38 -21.11
N ARG A 204 -6.25 1.36 -21.39
CA ARG A 204 -6.83 2.11 -22.49
C ARG A 204 -7.52 3.35 -21.93
N GLU A 205 -7.00 4.52 -22.29
CA GLU A 205 -7.60 5.81 -21.95
C GLU A 205 -8.93 5.99 -22.70
N GLU A 206 -9.78 6.89 -22.22
CA GLU A 206 -11.03 7.29 -22.91
C GLU A 206 -10.78 7.82 -24.33
N SER A 207 -9.62 8.45 -24.56
CA SER A 207 -9.17 8.91 -25.87
C SER A 207 -8.92 7.79 -26.88
N GLY A 208 -8.86 6.53 -26.41
CA GLY A 208 -8.46 5.36 -27.17
C GLY A 208 -6.95 5.12 -27.19
N ALA A 209 -6.16 6.00 -26.57
CA ALA A 209 -4.72 5.80 -26.44
C ALA A 209 -4.38 4.61 -25.52
N LEU A 210 -3.35 3.85 -25.89
CA LEU A 210 -2.84 2.75 -25.10
C LEU A 210 -1.68 3.26 -24.23
N CYS A 211 -1.77 2.98 -22.93
CA CYS A 211 -0.74 3.30 -21.95
C CYS A 211 -0.14 2.03 -21.33
N VAL A 212 1.11 2.12 -20.90
CA VAL A 212 1.84 1.03 -20.26
C VAL A 212 2.49 1.50 -18.95
N GLY A 213 2.30 0.70 -17.90
CA GLY A 213 2.84 0.93 -16.57
C GLY A 213 3.58 -0.30 -16.04
N ILE A 214 4.36 -0.10 -14.98
CA ILE A 214 5.17 -1.14 -14.36
C ILE A 214 4.85 -1.19 -12.86
N ARG A 215 4.65 -2.39 -12.33
CA ARG A 215 4.67 -2.66 -10.88
C ARG A 215 5.83 -3.57 -10.58
N ARG A 216 6.77 -3.10 -9.76
CA ARG A 216 7.95 -3.89 -9.41
C ARG A 216 7.61 -4.91 -8.34
N VAL A 217 8.10 -6.14 -8.50
CA VAL A 217 8.03 -7.11 -7.42
C VAL A 217 8.91 -6.64 -6.26
N LYS A 218 8.32 -6.53 -5.07
CA LYS A 218 9.04 -6.28 -3.82
C LYS A 218 9.38 -7.64 -3.21
N ARG A 219 10.63 -7.83 -2.76
CA ARG A 219 11.02 -9.08 -2.08
C ARG A 219 10.33 -9.14 -0.72
N GLY A 220 9.25 -9.92 -0.65
CA GLY A 220 8.41 -10.07 0.53
C GLY A 220 6.96 -10.07 0.05
N GLY A 221 6.42 -11.26 -0.25
CA GLY A 221 5.00 -11.41 -0.61
C GLY A 221 4.07 -11.05 0.55
N ILE A 222 2.78 -11.39 0.42
CA ILE A 222 1.85 -11.34 1.54
C ILE A 222 2.42 -12.20 2.67
N GLY A 223 2.75 -11.58 3.80
CA GLY A 223 3.43 -12.27 4.89
C GLY A 223 4.89 -12.67 4.62
N GLY A 224 5.57 -12.09 3.63
CA GLY A 224 7.01 -12.26 3.47
C GLY A 224 7.80 -11.48 4.51
N GLN A 225 9.02 -11.94 4.82
CA GLN A 225 9.91 -11.28 5.78
C GLN A 225 10.48 -9.98 5.15
N GLU A 226 9.72 -8.89 5.23
CA GLU A 226 10.32 -7.55 5.14
C GLU A 226 11.18 -7.34 6.39
N THR A 227 12.29 -6.60 6.27
CA THR A 227 13.04 -6.11 7.42
C THR A 227 12.06 -5.46 8.37
N GLN A 228 11.84 -6.11 9.52
CA GLN A 228 10.96 -5.62 10.57
C GLN A 228 11.29 -4.14 10.81
N SER A 229 10.38 -3.24 10.44
CA SER A 229 10.39 -1.89 10.95
C SER A 229 10.44 -2.00 12.47
N GLY A 230 11.37 -1.28 13.14
CA GLY A 230 11.81 -1.48 14.53
C GLY A 230 10.74 -1.36 15.62
N TRP A 231 9.47 -1.28 15.24
CA TRP A 231 8.31 -1.13 16.11
C TRP A 231 7.77 -2.44 16.69
N ASN A 232 8.25 -3.60 16.24
CA ASN A 232 7.80 -4.91 16.76
C ASN A 232 8.60 -5.45 17.97
N LEU A 233 9.50 -4.67 18.57
CA LEU A 233 10.38 -5.18 19.65
C LEU A 233 9.90 -4.95 21.08
N ILE A 234 8.68 -4.48 21.32
CA ILE A 234 8.24 -4.20 22.71
C ILE A 234 6.91 -4.90 23.01
N ALA A 235 6.98 -6.20 23.33
CA ALA A 235 6.11 -6.85 24.33
C ALA A 235 6.55 -8.31 24.61
N GLY A 236 7.47 -8.46 25.58
CA GLY A 236 7.47 -9.56 26.56
C GLY A 236 7.82 -10.99 26.13
N ASN A 237 9.08 -11.39 26.35
CA ASN A 237 9.34 -12.62 27.10
C ASN A 237 10.59 -12.45 27.97
N TYR A 238 10.42 -12.47 29.29
CA TYR A 238 11.51 -12.66 30.23
C TYR A 238 12.03 -14.09 30.04
N GLY A 239 13.25 -14.21 29.53
CA GLY A 239 13.95 -15.47 29.40
C GLY A 239 15.34 -15.20 28.88
N GLY A 240 16.30 -15.09 29.78
CA GLY A 240 17.68 -14.74 29.45
C GLY A 240 18.29 -15.70 28.44
N SER A 241 19.12 -15.16 27.55
CA SER A 241 20.20 -15.94 26.96
C SER A 241 21.40 -15.05 26.67
N TYR A 242 22.38 -15.28 27.52
CA TYR A 242 23.75 -14.83 27.61
C TYR A 242 24.42 -14.54 26.25
N ALA A 243 25.10 -13.39 26.22
CA ALA A 243 26.17 -13.10 25.29
C ALA A 243 27.24 -14.22 25.38
N TYR A 244 27.47 -14.91 24.26
CA TYR A 244 28.70 -15.66 24.07
C TYR A 244 29.63 -14.82 23.18
N LEU A 245 30.56 -14.15 23.85
CA LEU A 245 31.86 -13.84 23.26
C LEU A 245 32.53 -15.17 22.89
N LYS A 246 32.95 -15.30 21.65
CA LYS A 246 34.09 -16.16 21.32
C LYS A 246 34.90 -15.53 20.20
N GLU A 247 35.91 -14.78 20.63
CA GLU A 247 37.14 -14.64 19.85
C GLU A 247 37.78 -16.03 19.73
N ASP A 248 38.26 -16.36 18.53
CA ASP A 248 39.48 -17.13 18.36
C ASP A 248 40.00 -16.90 16.93
N GLU A 249 41.14 -16.20 16.85
CA GLU A 249 41.95 -16.08 15.65
C GLU A 249 42.69 -17.39 15.34
N LYS A 250 42.84 -17.70 14.04
CA LYS A 250 44.13 -18.06 13.42
C LYS A 250 44.04 -18.12 11.89
N SER A 251 44.48 -17.03 11.28
CA SER A 251 45.42 -16.92 10.15
C SER A 251 45.45 -18.02 9.07
N SER A 252 45.16 -17.62 7.82
CA SER A 252 46.08 -17.79 6.68
C SER A 252 45.74 -16.79 5.56
N SER A 253 46.76 -16.00 5.22
CA SER A 253 46.80 -14.97 4.18
C SER A 253 46.81 -15.56 2.77
N ASN A 254 46.00 -15.01 1.86
CA ASN A 254 46.50 -14.57 0.55
C ASN A 254 45.52 -13.58 -0.09
N GLY A 255 46.04 -12.46 -0.58
CA GLY A 255 45.26 -11.28 -0.94
C GLY A 255 44.51 -11.38 -2.27
N ASN A 256 43.48 -10.53 -2.40
CA ASN A 256 43.33 -9.69 -3.59
C ASN A 256 42.40 -8.50 -3.29
N LEU A 257 42.93 -7.28 -3.48
CA LEU A 257 42.11 -6.07 -3.61
C LEU A 257 41.34 -6.13 -4.93
N ASN A 258 40.04 -5.84 -4.86
CA ASN A 258 39.16 -5.25 -5.88
C ASN A 258 37.82 -5.99 -6.01
N SER A 259 36.79 -5.43 -5.39
CA SER A 259 35.67 -4.84 -6.13
C SER A 259 34.63 -4.33 -5.14
N SER A 260 34.47 -3.02 -5.15
CA SER A 260 33.34 -2.30 -4.59
C SER A 260 32.03 -2.77 -5.23
N GLY A 261 31.48 -3.87 -4.70
CA GLY A 261 30.14 -4.37 -4.96
C GLY A 261 29.28 -4.17 -3.72
N GLY A 262 29.18 -2.92 -3.24
CA GLY A 262 28.30 -2.58 -2.14
C GLY A 262 26.84 -2.84 -2.55
N ARG A 263 26.26 -3.90 -2.01
CA ARG A 263 24.81 -4.14 -2.04
C ARG A 263 24.13 -2.85 -1.61
N PHE A 264 23.34 -2.25 -2.50
CA PHE A 264 22.40 -1.19 -2.14
C PHE A 264 21.44 -1.78 -1.10
N ARG A 265 21.79 -1.60 0.17
CA ARG A 265 20.88 -1.71 1.30
C ARG A 265 19.78 -0.71 1.00
N ASP A 266 18.54 -1.18 0.87
CA ASP A 266 17.34 -0.36 0.65
C ASP A 266 17.37 0.83 1.63
N LYS A 267 17.85 1.99 1.18
CA LYS A 267 17.59 3.25 1.87
C LYS A 267 16.11 3.51 1.62
N GLY A 268 15.34 3.71 2.69
CA GLY A 268 13.91 4.05 2.56
C GLY A 268 13.74 5.21 1.59
N LYS A 269 12.74 5.09 0.71
CA LYS A 269 12.43 6.10 -0.33
C LYS A 269 11.90 7.38 0.30
N VAL A 270 11.25 7.26 1.45
CA VAL A 270 10.91 8.37 2.34
C VAL A 270 12.02 8.52 3.37
N SER A 271 12.59 9.72 3.50
CA SER A 271 13.64 9.98 4.48
C SER A 271 13.04 10.27 5.87
N PRO A 272 13.67 9.80 6.97
CA PRO A 272 13.26 10.15 8.33
C PRO A 272 13.13 11.66 8.55
N GLU A 273 14.06 12.44 7.99
CA GLU A 273 14.06 13.90 8.12
C GLU A 273 12.83 14.53 7.48
N SER A 274 12.33 13.97 6.37
CA SER A 274 11.09 14.42 5.74
C SER A 274 9.88 14.13 6.63
N VAL A 275 9.85 12.98 7.30
CA VAL A 275 8.76 12.62 8.24
C VAL A 275 8.76 13.53 9.46
N VAL A 276 9.93 13.78 10.05
CA VAL A 276 10.09 14.71 11.18
C VAL A 276 9.61 16.10 10.78
N ARG A 277 10.05 16.62 9.62
CA ARG A 277 9.64 17.93 9.11
C ARG A 277 8.13 18.02 8.88
N ALA A 278 7.54 17.04 8.21
CA ALA A 278 6.10 16.99 7.98
C ALA A 278 5.31 16.97 9.30
N SER A 279 5.78 16.20 10.29
CA SER A 279 5.13 16.06 11.59
C SER A 279 5.24 17.34 12.43
N TYR A 280 6.35 18.07 12.32
CA TYR A 280 6.51 19.39 12.94
C TYR A 280 5.56 20.43 12.34
N PHE A 281 5.47 20.51 11.01
CA PHE A 281 4.54 21.45 10.37
C PHE A 281 3.08 21.10 10.67
N ALA A 282 2.74 19.80 10.66
CA ALA A 282 1.42 19.34 11.04
C ALA A 282 1.04 19.75 12.47
N SER A 283 1.94 19.57 13.45
CA SER A 283 1.67 19.90 14.86
C SER A 283 1.64 21.41 15.14
N THR A 284 2.30 22.22 14.30
CA THR A 284 2.31 23.68 14.41
C THR A 284 1.24 24.36 13.56
N GLY A 285 0.35 23.60 12.91
CA GLY A 285 -0.75 24.14 12.11
C GLY A 285 -0.32 24.74 10.77
N GLN A 286 0.86 24.39 10.28
CA GLN A 286 1.40 24.91 9.02
C GLN A 286 1.15 23.96 7.85
N PRO A 287 0.87 24.45 6.64
CA PRO A 287 0.78 23.62 5.44
C PRO A 287 2.07 22.85 5.20
N PHE A 288 1.95 21.58 4.80
CA PHE A 288 3.09 20.69 4.58
C PHE A 288 2.84 19.73 3.42
N GLU A 289 3.92 19.20 2.86
CA GLU A 289 3.86 18.19 1.81
C GLU A 289 4.36 16.85 2.34
N ILE A 290 3.68 15.77 1.96
CA ILE A 290 4.08 14.39 2.21
C ILE A 290 4.30 13.67 0.88
N VAL A 291 5.21 12.69 0.88
CA VAL A 291 5.45 11.81 -0.25
C VAL A 291 4.93 10.43 0.09
N TYR A 292 4.02 9.92 -0.72
CA TYR A 292 3.42 8.60 -0.56
C TYR A 292 3.83 7.68 -1.71
N TYR A 293 4.51 6.60 -1.36
CA TYR A 293 4.78 5.50 -2.28
C TYR A 293 3.78 4.37 -2.00
N PRO A 294 2.88 4.03 -2.93
CA PRO A 294 1.98 2.90 -2.73
C PRO A 294 2.75 1.59 -2.51
N ARG A 295 2.38 0.85 -1.46
CA ARG A 295 2.92 -0.49 -1.18
C ARG A 295 1.79 -1.38 -0.67
N ALA A 296 1.71 -2.60 -1.21
CA ALA A 296 0.71 -3.58 -0.79
C ALA A 296 0.78 -3.92 0.71
N SER A 297 1.97 -3.87 1.32
CA SER A 297 2.22 -4.29 2.70
C SER A 297 2.11 -3.17 3.75
N THR A 298 2.04 -1.90 3.34
CA THR A 298 2.07 -0.78 4.29
C THR A 298 0.84 0.11 4.16
N PRO A 299 0.04 0.25 5.23
CA PRO A 299 -1.15 1.09 5.23
C PRO A 299 -0.89 2.54 4.80
N GLU A 300 -1.93 3.14 4.25
CA GLU A 300 -2.02 4.58 4.03
C GLU A 300 -2.00 5.31 5.37
N PHE A 301 -1.17 6.36 5.46
CA PHE A 301 -1.05 7.22 6.65
C PHE A 301 -1.74 8.57 6.50
N CYS A 302 -2.38 8.82 5.35
CA CYS A 302 -3.23 9.96 5.09
C CYS A 302 -4.60 9.40 4.68
N VAL A 303 -5.52 9.30 5.64
CA VAL A 303 -6.76 8.52 5.51
C VAL A 303 -7.97 9.43 5.58
N ARG A 304 -8.99 9.19 4.76
CA ARG A 304 -10.26 9.95 4.79
C ARG A 304 -10.82 10.04 6.21
N ALA A 305 -11.13 11.25 6.66
CA ALA A 305 -11.57 11.50 8.04
C ALA A 305 -12.87 10.75 8.35
N SER A 306 -13.82 10.72 7.41
CA SER A 306 -15.08 9.98 7.54
C SER A 306 -14.87 8.48 7.75
N SER A 307 -13.93 7.86 7.02
CA SER A 307 -13.60 6.44 7.16
C SER A 307 -13.01 6.12 8.53
N VAL A 308 -12.11 6.97 9.04
CA VAL A 308 -11.55 6.83 10.39
C VAL A 308 -12.65 7.02 11.44
N ASN A 309 -13.44 8.10 11.35
CA ASN A 309 -14.52 8.39 12.29
C ASN A 309 -15.55 7.26 12.34
N ALA A 310 -15.98 6.74 11.18
CA ALA A 310 -16.89 5.60 11.10
C ALA A 310 -16.30 4.35 11.76
N ALA A 311 -15.05 4.01 11.46
CA ALA A 311 -14.38 2.86 12.06
C ALA A 311 -14.19 3.02 13.58
N MET A 312 -13.92 4.23 14.07
CA MET A 312 -13.76 4.52 15.50
C MET A 312 -15.10 4.60 16.25
N SER A 313 -16.22 4.73 15.54
CA SER A 313 -17.57 4.65 16.13
C SER A 313 -17.97 3.21 16.50
N VAL A 314 -17.28 2.20 15.93
CA VAL A 314 -17.51 0.79 16.23
C VAL A 314 -16.90 0.45 17.58
N GLN A 315 -17.69 -0.19 18.46
CA GLN A 315 -17.19 -0.78 19.70
C GLN A 315 -16.44 -2.08 19.42
N TRP A 316 -15.20 -1.96 18.93
CA TRP A 316 -14.32 -3.10 18.73
C TRP A 316 -14.06 -3.83 20.03
N CYS A 317 -14.26 -5.15 20.03
CA CYS A 317 -14.04 -6.01 21.18
C CYS A 317 -13.58 -7.41 20.75
N LEU A 318 -13.05 -8.16 21.72
CA LEU A 318 -12.53 -9.51 21.52
C LEU A 318 -13.60 -10.43 20.93
N GLY A 319 -13.22 -11.22 19.93
CA GLY A 319 -14.07 -12.22 19.29
C GLY A 319 -14.88 -11.69 18.11
N MET A 320 -14.97 -10.37 17.91
CA MET A 320 -15.64 -9.80 16.74
C MET A 320 -15.01 -10.30 15.44
N ARG A 321 -15.87 -10.65 14.49
CA ARG A 321 -15.49 -11.19 13.19
C ARG A 321 -15.33 -10.07 12.18
N PHE A 322 -14.28 -10.14 11.38
CA PHE A 322 -14.03 -9.16 10.35
C PHE A 322 -13.54 -9.85 9.07
N LYS A 323 -13.59 -9.11 7.97
CA LYS A 323 -12.90 -9.45 6.73
C LYS A 323 -12.02 -8.28 6.30
N MET A 324 -10.92 -8.60 5.64
CA MET A 324 -9.98 -7.62 5.09
C MET A 324 -9.56 -8.05 3.70
N ALA A 325 -9.51 -7.09 2.78
CA ALA A 325 -9.09 -7.31 1.42
C ALA A 325 -7.56 -7.24 1.31
N PHE A 326 -6.98 -8.15 0.53
CA PHE A 326 -5.56 -8.18 0.16
C PHE A 326 -5.42 -8.33 -1.36
N GLU A 327 -4.41 -7.67 -1.92
CA GLU A 327 -4.00 -7.89 -3.31
C GLU A 327 -3.18 -9.17 -3.39
N THR A 328 -3.54 -10.08 -4.30
CA THR A 328 -2.85 -11.38 -4.48
C THR A 328 -1.75 -11.33 -5.54
N GLU A 329 -1.09 -12.45 -5.80
CA GLU A 329 -0.11 -12.59 -6.90
C GLU A 329 -0.69 -12.23 -8.28
N ASP A 330 -2.01 -12.40 -8.44
CA ASP A 330 -2.76 -11.86 -9.56
C ASP A 330 -3.22 -10.43 -9.21
N PRO A 331 -2.54 -9.38 -9.72
CA PRO A 331 -2.86 -7.98 -9.41
C PRO A 331 -4.24 -7.54 -9.92
N SER A 332 -4.91 -8.38 -10.72
CA SER A 332 -6.29 -8.14 -11.17
C SER A 332 -7.35 -8.63 -10.18
N ARG A 333 -6.97 -9.35 -9.11
CA ARG A 333 -7.88 -9.99 -8.15
C ARG A 333 -7.64 -9.50 -6.72
N ILE A 334 -8.76 -9.21 -6.05
CA ILE A 334 -8.81 -8.92 -4.61
C ILE A 334 -9.28 -10.18 -3.89
N SER A 335 -8.51 -10.65 -2.91
CA SER A 335 -8.91 -11.74 -2.03
C SER A 335 -9.33 -11.20 -0.67
N TRP A 336 -10.42 -11.75 -0.14
CA TRP A 336 -10.93 -11.40 1.18
C TRP A 336 -10.53 -12.46 2.17
N PHE A 337 -9.84 -12.04 3.23
CA PHE A 337 -9.42 -12.90 4.32
C PHE A 337 -10.25 -12.59 5.55
N MET A 338 -10.69 -13.64 6.24
CA MET A 338 -11.46 -13.51 7.46
C MET A 338 -10.57 -13.68 8.70
N GLY A 339 -10.96 -13.01 9.78
CA GLY A 339 -10.32 -13.15 11.06
C GLY A 339 -11.22 -12.75 12.23
N SER A 340 -10.68 -12.89 13.43
CA SER A 340 -11.28 -12.41 14.67
C SER A 340 -10.37 -11.44 15.40
N ILE A 341 -10.97 -10.48 16.08
CA ILE A 341 -10.24 -9.58 16.97
C ILE A 341 -9.81 -10.36 18.21
N SER A 342 -8.51 -10.39 18.46
CA SER A 342 -7.93 -11.03 19.64
C SER A 342 -7.84 -10.05 20.81
N THR A 343 -7.38 -8.82 20.56
CA THR A 343 -7.31 -7.74 21.56
C THR A 343 -7.47 -6.37 20.88
N VAL A 344 -7.80 -5.36 21.68
CA VAL A 344 -7.84 -3.95 21.26
C VAL A 344 -6.85 -3.19 22.14
N GLN A 345 -5.72 -2.81 21.56
CA GLN A 345 -4.60 -2.23 22.32
C GLN A 345 -3.83 -1.23 21.45
N VAL A 346 -3.47 -0.09 22.05
CA VAL A 346 -2.59 0.90 21.42
C VAL A 346 -1.23 0.26 21.18
N ALA A 347 -0.75 0.26 19.94
CA ALA A 347 0.49 -0.40 19.55
C ALA A 347 1.74 0.17 20.24
N ASP A 348 1.76 1.48 20.47
CA ASP A 348 2.85 2.16 21.17
C ASP A 348 2.31 3.23 22.12
N PRO A 349 1.92 2.84 23.35
CA PRO A 349 1.32 3.77 24.29
C PRO A 349 2.32 4.78 24.87
N VAL A 350 3.64 4.55 24.72
CA VAL A 350 4.69 5.41 25.27
C VAL A 350 4.91 6.60 24.34
N ARG A 351 5.15 6.34 23.04
CA ARG A 351 5.40 7.41 22.06
C ARG A 351 4.12 7.98 21.49
N TRP A 352 3.08 7.15 21.34
CA TRP A 352 1.82 7.52 20.70
C TRP A 352 0.62 7.15 21.57
N PRO A 353 0.46 7.80 22.75
CA PRO A 353 -0.66 7.53 23.62
C PRO A 353 -1.97 7.81 22.90
N HIS A 354 -2.93 6.89 23.01
CA HIS A 354 -4.22 6.94 22.32
C HIS A 354 -4.11 6.96 20.78
N SER A 355 -3.08 6.36 20.18
CA SER A 355 -3.08 6.18 18.72
C SER A 355 -4.05 5.07 18.29
N PRO A 356 -4.92 5.31 17.29
CA PRO A 356 -5.73 4.24 16.68
C PRO A 356 -4.94 3.47 15.60
N TRP A 357 -3.68 3.85 15.35
CA TRP A 357 -2.82 3.15 14.41
C TRP A 357 -2.46 1.77 14.96
N ARG A 358 -2.70 0.72 14.14
CA ARG A 358 -2.49 -0.70 14.46
C ARG A 358 -3.23 -1.13 15.75
N LEU A 359 -4.38 -0.52 16.03
CA LEU A 359 -5.15 -0.70 17.27
C LEU A 359 -5.70 -2.12 17.47
N LEU A 360 -6.02 -2.82 16.39
CA LEU A 360 -6.68 -4.13 16.46
C LEU A 360 -5.63 -5.23 16.33
N GLN A 361 -5.44 -6.03 17.37
CA GLN A 361 -4.69 -7.27 17.28
C GLN A 361 -5.62 -8.37 16.77
N VAL A 362 -5.19 -9.14 15.77
CA VAL A 362 -6.07 -10.06 15.05
C VAL A 362 -5.51 -11.47 14.95
N THR A 363 -6.42 -12.44 14.83
CA THR A 363 -6.14 -13.83 14.46
C THR A 363 -6.84 -14.14 13.15
N TRP A 364 -6.08 -14.62 12.16
CA TRP A 364 -6.61 -14.99 10.85
C TRP A 364 -7.11 -16.44 10.84
N ASP A 365 -8.17 -16.70 10.07
CA ASP A 365 -8.69 -18.06 9.86
C ASP A 365 -7.72 -18.92 9.04
N GLU A 366 -7.00 -18.28 8.11
CA GLU A 366 -5.96 -18.87 7.29
C GLU A 366 -4.60 -18.31 7.73
N PRO A 367 -4.08 -18.74 8.90
CA PRO A 367 -2.89 -18.13 9.49
C PRO A 367 -1.68 -18.27 8.57
N ASP A 368 -1.53 -19.39 7.85
CA ASP A 368 -0.35 -19.69 7.02
C ASP A 368 -0.04 -18.65 5.94
N LEU A 369 -1.06 -17.91 5.48
CA LEU A 369 -0.91 -16.86 4.48
C LEU A 369 -0.63 -15.48 5.09
N LEU A 370 -0.97 -15.29 6.37
CA LEU A 370 -1.01 -13.98 7.04
C LEU A 370 -0.32 -13.96 8.41
N GLN A 371 0.59 -14.91 8.68
CA GLN A 371 1.26 -15.07 9.98
C GLN A 371 1.96 -13.80 10.48
N ASN A 372 2.40 -12.93 9.55
CA ASN A 372 3.12 -11.70 9.85
C ASN A 372 2.23 -10.47 10.03
N VAL A 373 0.92 -10.56 9.74
CA VAL A 373 -0.04 -9.47 9.94
C VAL A 373 -0.76 -9.65 11.26
N LYS A 374 -0.15 -9.20 12.36
CA LYS A 374 -0.72 -9.35 13.71
C LYS A 374 -1.61 -8.20 14.16
N HIS A 375 -1.36 -7.00 13.62
CA HIS A 375 -2.08 -5.78 13.96
C HIS A 375 -2.55 -5.03 12.71
N VAL A 376 -3.78 -4.54 12.76
CA VAL A 376 -4.42 -3.82 11.65
C VAL A 376 -5.06 -2.53 12.14
N ASN A 377 -5.25 -1.58 11.22
CA ASN A 377 -5.98 -0.35 11.49
C ASN A 377 -7.49 -0.63 11.43
N PRO A 378 -8.30 -0.03 12.31
CA PRO A 378 -9.76 -0.20 12.30
C PRO A 378 -10.45 0.10 10.96
N TRP A 379 -9.96 1.10 10.22
CA TRP A 379 -10.53 1.50 8.93
C TRP A 379 -10.13 0.61 7.74
N LEU A 380 -9.32 -0.42 7.97
CA LEU A 380 -8.95 -1.40 6.92
C LEU A 380 -9.78 -2.68 6.99
N VAL A 381 -10.62 -2.83 8.02
CA VAL A 381 -11.42 -4.04 8.23
C VAL A 381 -12.90 -3.74 8.06
N GLU A 382 -13.62 -4.71 7.50
CA GLU A 382 -15.07 -4.68 7.43
C GLU A 382 -15.65 -5.62 8.46
N LEU A 383 -16.55 -5.10 9.30
CA LEU A 383 -17.29 -5.90 10.28
C LEU A 383 -18.17 -6.92 9.55
N VAL A 384 -18.09 -8.18 9.95
CA VAL A 384 -18.96 -9.24 9.43
C VAL A 384 -20.10 -9.46 10.42
N SER A 385 -21.24 -8.82 10.15
CA SER A 385 -22.33 -8.70 11.12
C SER A 385 -23.20 -9.95 11.30
N ASN A 386 -23.00 -11.04 10.55
CA ASN A 386 -23.77 -12.27 10.73
C ASN A 386 -23.08 -13.46 10.05
N MET A 387 -22.66 -14.46 10.83
CA MET A 387 -22.54 -15.83 10.35
C MET A 387 -23.26 -16.73 11.37
N PRO A 388 -24.11 -17.68 10.94
CA PRO A 388 -24.62 -18.67 11.87
C PRO A 388 -23.43 -19.39 12.48
N VAL A 389 -23.40 -19.45 13.81
CA VAL A 389 -22.44 -20.27 14.54
C VAL A 389 -22.67 -21.71 14.11
N ILE A 390 -21.91 -22.21 13.14
CA ILE A 390 -21.84 -23.64 12.90
C ILE A 390 -21.06 -24.19 14.09
N HIS A 391 -21.80 -24.55 15.14
CA HIS A 391 -21.30 -25.34 16.25
C HIS A 391 -20.88 -26.71 15.71
N LEU A 392 -19.66 -26.83 15.20
CA LEU A 392 -18.95 -28.11 15.17
C LEU A 392 -18.33 -28.35 16.55
N SER A 393 -19.18 -28.48 17.55
CA SER A 393 -18.78 -28.99 18.86
C SER A 393 -18.70 -30.52 18.80
N PRO A 394 -17.54 -31.16 19.04
CA PRO A 394 -17.50 -32.59 19.31
C PRO A 394 -18.20 -32.85 20.66
N PRO A 395 -18.93 -33.96 20.83
CA PRO A 395 -19.75 -34.18 22.02
C PRO A 395 -18.84 -34.43 23.22
N ARG A 396 -18.75 -33.49 24.15
CA ARG A 396 -18.21 -33.76 25.49
C ARG A 396 -19.23 -33.44 26.57
N LYS A 397 -19.46 -34.46 27.39
CA LYS A 397 -20.42 -34.54 28.48
C LYS A 397 -20.20 -33.39 29.47
N ARG A 398 -21.28 -32.72 29.87
CA ARG A 398 -21.29 -31.72 30.93
C ARG A 398 -20.80 -32.32 32.24
N LEU A 399 -19.90 -31.62 32.91
CA LEU A 399 -19.82 -31.55 34.36
C LEU A 399 -19.66 -30.06 34.70
N CYS A 400 -20.71 -29.47 35.27
CA CYS A 400 -20.70 -28.13 35.82
C CYS A 400 -20.00 -28.13 37.18
N LEU A 401 -19.08 -27.19 37.39
CA LEU A 401 -18.75 -26.65 38.71
C LEU A 401 -18.71 -25.11 38.59
N PRO A 402 -19.24 -24.36 39.58
CA PRO A 402 -19.30 -22.91 39.51
C PRO A 402 -18.00 -22.30 40.06
N GLN A 403 -17.45 -21.29 39.39
CA GLN A 403 -16.50 -20.40 40.05
C GLN A 403 -16.63 -18.96 39.55
N GLU A 404 -17.23 -18.18 40.45
CA GLU A 404 -17.01 -16.79 40.85
C GLU A 404 -16.58 -15.70 39.85
N HIS A 405 -17.35 -14.62 39.95
CA HIS A 405 -17.09 -13.28 39.46
C HIS A 405 -15.74 -12.73 39.96
N THR A 406 -14.90 -12.28 39.03
CA THR A 406 -14.03 -11.12 39.26
C THR A 406 -14.11 -10.20 38.04
N GLY A 407 -14.54 -8.96 38.27
CA GLY A 407 -14.72 -7.95 37.25
C GLY A 407 -13.39 -7.54 36.61
N SER A 408 -13.40 -7.32 35.30
CA SER A 408 -12.24 -6.78 34.59
C SER A 408 -12.60 -5.45 33.95
N GLN A 409 -11.82 -4.44 34.34
CA GLN A 409 -11.81 -3.08 33.83
C GLN A 409 -11.47 -3.08 32.34
N ALA A 410 -12.47 -3.08 31.48
CA ALA A 410 -12.28 -2.95 30.03
C ALA A 410 -13.37 -2.06 29.44
N CYS A 411 -13.39 -0.77 29.83
CA CYS A 411 -14.28 0.20 29.18
C CYS A 411 -13.82 1.66 29.26
N SER A 412 -12.62 1.95 29.79
CA SER A 412 -12.18 3.33 30.06
C SER A 412 -11.44 4.03 28.92
N ILE A 413 -11.08 3.34 27.84
CA ILE A 413 -10.33 3.96 26.72
C ILE A 413 -11.23 4.78 25.77
N TRP A 414 -12.55 4.55 25.79
CA TRP A 414 -13.48 5.10 24.80
C TRP A 414 -13.79 6.59 24.97
N ARG A 415 -13.71 7.14 26.19
CA ARG A 415 -14.12 8.53 26.46
C ARG A 415 -13.07 9.58 26.06
N SER A 416 -11.88 9.16 25.62
CA SER A 416 -10.77 10.08 25.33
C SER A 416 -10.62 10.45 23.85
N PHE A 417 -11.32 9.76 22.95
CA PHE A 417 -11.11 9.88 21.50
C PHE A 417 -12.00 10.88 20.80
N ILE A 418 -13.14 11.23 21.42
CA ILE A 418 -14.11 12.15 20.85
C ILE A 418 -14.33 13.22 21.91
N GLY A 419 -13.73 14.39 21.71
CA GLY A 419 -13.91 15.55 22.59
C GLY A 419 -15.34 16.06 22.50
N PHE A 420 -16.26 15.41 23.21
CA PHE A 420 -17.56 15.98 23.52
C PHE A 420 -17.46 16.75 24.85
N PRO A 421 -17.82 18.04 24.90
CA PRO A 421 -18.03 18.70 26.18
C PRO A 421 -19.26 18.07 26.87
N THR A 422 -19.17 17.94 28.19
CA THR A 422 -20.26 17.49 29.08
C THR A 422 -21.53 18.30 28.92
#